data_AF-A0AA43DP42-F1
#
_entry.id   AF-A0AA43DP42-F1
#
_cell.length_a   1.000
_cell.length_b   1.000
_cell.length_c   1.000
_cell.angle_alpha   90.00
_cell.angle_beta   90.00
_cell.angle_gamma   90.00
#
_symmetry.space_group_name_H-M   'P 1'
#
loop_
_entity.id
_entity.type
_entity.pdbx_description
1 polymer ?
#
loop_
_entity_poly.entity_id
_entity_poly.type
_entity_poly.pdbx_seq_one_letter_code
_entity_poly.pdbx_strand_id
1 'polypeptide(L)'
;MPEVQLVVDWDGTVTDVDTLHVAIEQFGDVGVFRAMEEEIGRRLTLQEVIAVEMATISAPLDDVVSLLVGTVALRPGFRELVDRHDPLVVSMGFHELIAPLLERDGIA
;
A
#
# COMPACT_ATOMS: atom_id res chain seq x y z
N MET A 1 29.47 -12.49 10.18
CA MET A 1 28.40 -12.93 9.26
C MET A 1 28.25 -11.85 8.21
N PRO A 2 27.94 -12.17 6.93
CA PRO A 2 27.61 -11.11 5.99
C PRO A 2 26.44 -10.30 6.55
N GLU A 3 26.46 -9.01 6.29
CA GLU A 3 25.37 -8.11 6.64
C GLU A 3 24.11 -8.57 5.88
N VAL A 4 23.04 -8.85 6.62
CA VAL A 4 21.77 -9.32 6.04
C VAL A 4 20.92 -8.09 5.74
N GLN A 5 20.59 -7.88 4.47
CA GLN A 5 19.61 -6.86 4.10
C GLN A 5 18.20 -7.38 4.37
N LEU A 6 17.44 -6.64 5.17
CA LEU A 6 16.02 -6.93 5.38
C LEU A 6 15.22 -6.27 4.26
N VAL A 7 14.37 -7.05 3.59
CA VAL A 7 13.44 -6.57 2.57
C VAL A 7 12.03 -6.93 3.03
N VAL A 8 11.14 -5.95 3.08
CA VAL A 8 9.77 -6.12 3.58
C VAL A 8 8.76 -5.61 2.56
N ASP A 9 7.60 -6.26 2.53
CA ASP A 9 6.43 -5.78 1.80
C ASP A 9 5.73 -4.66 2.57
N TRP A 10 4.83 -3.93 1.93
CA TRP A 10 4.07 -2.83 2.52
C TRP A 10 2.69 -3.30 3.03
N ASP A 11 1.78 -3.61 2.10
CA ASP A 11 0.37 -3.88 2.40
C ASP A 11 0.19 -5.21 3.13
N GLY A 12 -0.54 -5.19 4.25
CA GLY A 12 -0.71 -6.36 5.13
C GLY A 12 0.55 -6.81 5.89
N THR A 13 1.72 -6.21 5.60
CA THR A 13 3.00 -6.47 6.25
C THR A 13 3.39 -5.32 7.18
N VAL A 14 3.79 -4.18 6.61
CA VAL A 14 4.11 -2.95 7.35
C VAL A 14 2.84 -2.25 7.79
N THR A 15 1.84 -2.14 6.90
CA THR A 15 0.48 -1.78 7.30
C THR A 15 -0.29 -3.04 7.71
N ASP A 16 -1.30 -2.88 8.57
CA ASP A 16 -2.18 -4.00 8.95
C ASP A 16 -3.28 -4.29 7.93
N VAL A 17 -3.49 -3.36 7.00
CA VAL A 17 -4.48 -3.42 5.91
C VAL A 17 -3.83 -3.18 4.55
N ASP A 18 -4.56 -3.52 3.49
CA ASP A 18 -4.21 -3.15 2.12
C ASP A 18 -4.68 -1.71 1.83
N THR A 19 -3.72 -0.83 1.58
CA THR A 19 -3.96 0.60 1.39
C THR A 19 -4.61 0.93 0.06
N LEU A 20 -4.35 0.16 -1.00
CA LEU A 20 -5.04 0.32 -2.28
C LEU A 20 -6.50 -0.09 -2.15
N HIS A 21 -6.77 -1.17 -1.42
CA HIS A 21 -8.14 -1.61 -1.14
C HIS A 21 -8.91 -0.56 -0.33
N VAL A 22 -8.30 0.04 0.71
CA VAL A 22 -8.94 1.14 1.47
C VAL A 22 -9.29 2.32 0.56
N ALA A 23 -8.41 2.68 -0.38
CA ALA A 23 -8.68 3.76 -1.34
C ALA A 23 -9.82 3.40 -2.30
N ILE A 24 -9.86 2.17 -2.82
CA ILE A 24 -10.93 1.68 -3.72
C ILE A 24 -12.27 1.64 -2.99
N GLU A 25 -12.31 1.16 -1.75
CA GLU A 25 -13.56 1.09 -0.96
C GLU A 25 -14.21 2.47 -0.79
N GLN A 26 -13.41 3.53 -0.71
CA GLN A 26 -13.92 4.89 -0.53
C GLN A 26 -14.14 5.64 -1.84
N PHE A 27 -13.24 5.49 -2.82
CA PHE A 27 -13.22 6.35 -4.00
C PHE A 27 -13.33 5.62 -5.35
N GLY A 28 -13.22 4.29 -5.34
CA GLY A 28 -13.23 3.46 -6.55
C GLY A 28 -14.53 2.68 -6.76
N ASP A 29 -14.47 1.72 -7.67
CA ASP A 29 -15.57 0.79 -7.94
C ASP A 29 -15.23 -0.59 -7.34
N VAL A 30 -15.83 -0.89 -6.19
CA VAL A 30 -15.68 -2.17 -5.48
C VAL A 30 -16.21 -3.36 -6.30
N GLY A 31 -17.17 -3.13 -7.20
CA GLY A 31 -17.66 -4.16 -8.11
C GLY A 31 -16.60 -4.55 -9.14
N VAL A 32 -15.90 -3.55 -9.71
CA VAL A 32 -14.77 -3.77 -10.62
C VAL A 32 -13.63 -4.48 -9.89
N PHE A 33 -13.24 -4.01 -8.70
CA PHE A 33 -12.21 -4.66 -7.87
C PHE A 33 -12.49 -6.15 -7.67
N ARG A 34 -13.67 -6.50 -7.15
CA ARG A 34 -14.04 -7.91 -6.93
C ARG A 34 -14.01 -8.74 -8.20
N ALA A 35 -14.42 -8.16 -9.33
CA ALA A 35 -14.42 -8.86 -10.61
C ALA A 35 -13.00 -9.03 -11.19
N MET A 36 -12.10 -8.06 -10.99
CA MET A 36 -10.73 -8.11 -11.54
C MET A 36 -9.80 -8.99 -10.69
N GLU A 37 -9.97 -9.01 -9.37
CA GLU A 37 -9.25 -9.92 -8.45
C GLU A 37 -9.38 -11.38 -8.89
N GLU A 38 -10.55 -11.82 -9.36
CA GLU A 38 -10.78 -13.18 -9.85
C GLU A 38 -10.01 -13.53 -11.13
N GLU A 39 -9.44 -12.53 -11.81
CA GLU A 39 -8.72 -12.69 -13.08
C GLU A 39 -7.20 -12.74 -12.95
N ILE A 40 -6.69 -12.49 -11.74
CA ILE A 40 -5.25 -12.56 -11.43
C ILE A 40 -4.73 -13.96 -11.72
N GLY A 41 -3.69 -14.03 -12.57
CA GLY A 41 -3.05 -15.29 -12.97
C GLY A 41 -3.87 -16.15 -13.94
N ARG A 42 -5.10 -15.72 -14.29
CA ARG A 42 -5.92 -16.35 -15.33
C ARG A 42 -5.75 -15.64 -16.65
N ARG A 43 -6.15 -14.37 -16.69
CA ARG A 43 -6.14 -13.53 -17.91
C ARG A 43 -5.36 -12.24 -17.72
N LEU A 44 -5.21 -11.79 -16.47
CA LEU A 44 -4.52 -10.56 -16.12
C LEU A 44 -3.40 -10.84 -15.13
N THR A 45 -2.32 -10.08 -15.23
CA THR A 45 -1.30 -9.96 -14.19
C THR A 45 -1.81 -9.10 -13.05
N LEU A 46 -1.19 -9.21 -11.87
CA LEU A 46 -1.51 -8.33 -10.73
C LEU A 46 -1.37 -6.85 -11.10
N GLN A 47 -0.33 -6.48 -11.86
CA GLN A 47 -0.12 -5.11 -12.32
C GLN A 47 -1.26 -4.61 -13.21
N GLU A 48 -1.78 -5.45 -14.11
CA GLU A 48 -2.92 -5.09 -14.97
C GLU A 48 -4.20 -4.94 -14.17
N VAL A 49 -4.42 -5.80 -13.16
CA VAL A 49 -5.57 -5.69 -12.24
C VAL A 49 -5.52 -4.39 -11.46
N ILE A 50 -4.40 -4.10 -10.79
CA ILE A 50 -4.20 -2.84 -10.05
C ILE A 50 -4.43 -1.63 -10.96
N ALA A 51 -3.93 -1.66 -12.20
CA ALA A 51 -4.14 -0.55 -13.14
C ALA A 51 -5.62 -0.31 -13.46
N VAL A 52 -6.40 -1.38 -13.67
CA VAL A 52 -7.86 -1.27 -13.92
C VAL A 52 -8.58 -0.74 -12.69
N GLU A 53 -8.24 -1.24 -11.51
CA GLU A 53 -8.87 -0.86 -10.25
C GLU A 53 -8.59 0.59 -9.89
N MET A 54 -7.34 1.02 -9.98
CA MET A 54 -6.94 2.40 -9.71
C MET A 54 -7.55 3.38 -10.71
N ALA A 55 -7.78 2.97 -11.96
CA ALA A 55 -8.46 3.80 -12.96
C ALA A 55 -9.93 4.10 -12.60
N THR A 56 -10.52 3.39 -11.63
CA THR A 56 -11.86 3.69 -11.12
C THR A 56 -11.89 4.87 -10.16
N ILE A 57 -10.75 5.24 -9.58
CA ILE A 57 -10.63 6.35 -8.64
C ILE A 57 -10.51 7.66 -9.44
N SER A 58 -11.48 8.55 -9.27
CA SER A 58 -11.48 9.91 -9.85
C SER A 58 -11.24 11.02 -8.83
N ALA A 59 -11.07 10.65 -7.55
CA ALA A 59 -10.79 11.61 -6.48
C ALA A 59 -9.41 12.26 -6.66
N PRO A 60 -9.23 13.53 -6.24
CA PRO A 60 -7.91 14.15 -6.14
C PRO A 60 -6.97 13.33 -5.25
N LEU A 61 -5.68 13.30 -5.61
CA LEU A 61 -4.66 12.57 -4.84
C LEU A 61 -4.63 13.00 -3.37
N ASP A 62 -4.74 14.29 -3.09
CA ASP A 62 -4.71 14.83 -1.73
C ASP A 62 -5.85 14.28 -0.86
N ASP A 63 -7.03 14.02 -1.45
CA ASP A 63 -8.17 13.43 -0.73
C ASP A 63 -7.90 11.96 -0.39
N VAL A 64 -7.28 11.21 -1.32
CA VAL A 64 -6.86 9.82 -1.10
C VAL A 64 -5.78 9.75 -0.02
N VAL A 65 -4.76 10.60 -0.10
CA VAL A 65 -3.70 10.67 0.92
C VAL A 65 -4.29 11.04 2.28
N SER A 66 -5.17 12.05 2.36
CA SER A 66 -5.80 12.45 3.61
C SER A 66 -6.62 11.31 4.23
N LEU A 67 -7.31 10.50 3.43
CA LEU A 67 -7.99 9.30 3.91
C LEU A 67 -7.01 8.31 4.53
N LEU A 68 -5.94 7.95 3.81
CA LEU A 68 -5.00 6.91 4.26
C LEU A 68 -4.24 7.34 5.51
N VAL A 69 -3.73 8.58 5.54
CA VAL A 69 -3.04 9.15 6.71
C VAL A 69 -3.96 9.17 7.94
N GLY A 70 -5.26 9.39 7.75
CA GLY A 70 -6.26 9.41 8.84
C GLY A 70 -6.75 8.03 9.30
N THR A 71 -6.53 6.97 8.52
CA THR A 71 -7.22 5.67 8.72
C THR A 71 -6.25 4.51 8.90
N VAL A 72 -5.13 4.49 8.19
CA VAL A 72 -4.21 3.34 8.14
C VAL A 72 -3.11 3.49 9.18
N ALA A 73 -2.89 2.45 9.98
CA ALA A 73 -1.79 2.41 10.94
C ALA A 73 -0.61 1.59 10.41
N LEU A 74 0.60 1.98 10.80
CA LEU A 74 1.76 1.08 10.69
C LEU A 74 1.69 0.05 11.82
N ARG A 75 2.12 -1.18 11.54
CA ARG A 75 2.11 -2.28 12.50
C ARG A 75 3.04 -1.95 13.67
N PRO A 76 2.61 -2.18 14.93
CA PRO A 76 3.45 -1.94 16.10
C PRO A 76 4.80 -2.65 15.99
N GLY A 77 5.89 -1.96 16.33
CA GLY A 77 7.25 -2.48 16.21
C GLY A 77 7.97 -2.11 14.92
N PHE A 78 7.27 -1.54 13.92
CA PHE A 78 7.91 -1.21 12.64
C PHE A 78 8.96 -0.10 12.78
N ARG A 79 8.72 0.92 13.60
CA ARG A 79 9.71 1.97 13.86
C ARG A 79 10.99 1.41 14.48
N GLU A 80 10.86 0.54 15.47
CA GLU A 80 11.98 -0.13 16.12
C GLU A 80 12.73 -1.07 15.18
N LEU A 81 12.03 -1.66 14.20
CA LEU A 81 12.63 -2.44 13.13
C LEU A 81 13.48 -1.55 12.21
N VAL A 82 12.95 -0.39 11.81
CA VAL A 82 13.67 0.59 10.98
C VAL A 82 14.93 1.08 11.71
N ASP A 83 14.79 1.52 12.95
CA ASP A 83 15.91 2.04 13.76
C ASP A 83 17.07 1.03 13.90
N ARG A 84 16.78 -0.28 13.82
CA ARG A 84 17.77 -1.35 14.00
C ARG A 84 18.32 -1.91 12.69
N HIS A 85 17.51 -1.95 11.64
CA HIS A 85 17.80 -2.76 10.46
C HIS A 85 17.68 -2.02 9.13
N ASP A 86 17.15 -0.80 9.11
CA ASP A 86 16.96 0.01 7.89
C ASP A 86 16.43 -0.83 6.69
N PRO A 87 15.24 -1.44 6.83
CA PRO A 87 14.74 -2.39 5.84
C PRO A 87 14.37 -1.69 4.52
N LEU A 88 14.65 -2.36 3.40
CA LEU A 88 14.13 -1.95 2.11
C LEU A 88 12.66 -2.36 1.99
N VAL A 89 11.77 -1.37 1.88
CA VAL A 89 10.37 -1.62 1.53
C VAL A 89 10.25 -1.84 0.02
N VAL A 90 9.66 -2.96 -0.38
CA VAL A 90 9.32 -3.26 -1.78
C VAL A 90 7.82 -3.48 -1.85
N SER A 91 7.12 -2.67 -2.64
CA SER A 91 5.67 -2.67 -2.72
C SER A 91 5.20 -2.53 -4.17
N MET A 92 4.00 -3.05 -4.45
CA MET A 92 3.24 -2.77 -5.69
C MET A 92 2.34 -1.53 -5.58
N GLY A 93 2.28 -0.92 -4.40
CA GLY A 93 1.60 0.35 -4.15
C GLY A 93 2.35 1.56 -4.71
N PHE A 94 1.75 2.74 -4.52
CA PHE A 94 2.29 4.01 -5.03
C PHE A 94 3.12 4.73 -3.97
N HIS A 95 4.28 5.26 -4.37
CA HIS A 95 5.15 6.01 -3.48
C HIS A 95 4.43 7.20 -2.84
N GLU A 96 3.59 7.88 -3.62
CA GLU A 96 2.76 9.01 -3.23
C GLU A 96 1.73 8.67 -2.13
N LEU A 97 1.38 7.40 -1.99
CA LEU A 97 0.49 6.92 -0.93
C LEU A 97 1.28 6.37 0.27
N ILE A 98 2.48 5.83 0.06
CA ILE A 98 3.34 5.24 1.10
C ILE A 98 4.06 6.33 1.91
N ALA A 99 4.74 7.26 1.22
CA ALA A 99 5.60 8.25 1.87
C ALA A 99 4.88 9.09 2.93
N PRO A 100 3.63 9.57 2.72
CA PRO A 100 2.92 10.35 3.74
C PRO A 100 2.66 9.58 5.05
N LEU A 101 2.48 8.25 5.00
CA LEU A 101 2.29 7.45 6.21
C LEU A 101 3.61 7.29 6.98
N LEU A 102 4.73 7.14 6.27
CA LEU A 102 6.06 7.10 6.87
C LEU A 102 6.43 8.44 7.51
N GLU A 103 6.14 9.55 6.83
CA GLU A 103 6.36 10.91 7.34
C GLU A 103 5.52 11.18 8.60
N ARG A 104 4.23 10.81 8.57
CA ARG A 104 3.32 10.93 9.73
C ARG A 104 3.89 10.25 10.98
N ASP A 105 4.49 9.07 10.81
CA ASP A 105 5.02 8.27 11.91
C ASP A 105 6.51 8.55 12.19
N GLY A 106 7.11 9.51 11.49
CA GLY A 106 8.48 9.99 11.68
C GLY A 106 9.55 8.95 11.36
N ILE A 107 9.34 8.19 10.28
CA ILE A 107 10.23 7.13 9.75
C ILE A 107 10.98 7.58 8.49
N ALA A 108 10.53 8.65 7.83
CA ALA A 108 11.14 9.26 6.64
C ALA A 108 11.56 10.71 6.90
#